data_AF-A0A821DHL0-F1
#
_entry.id   AF-A0A821DHL0-F1
#
_cell.length_a   1.000
_cell.length_b   1.000
_cell.length_c   1.000
_cell.angle_alpha   90.00
_cell.angle_beta   90.00
_cell.angle_gamma   90.00
#
_symmetry.space_group_name_H-M   'P 1'
#
loop_
_entity.id
_entity.type
_entity.pdbx_description
1 polymer ?
#
loop_
_entity_poly.entity_id
_entity_poly.type
_entity_poly.pdbx_seq_one_letter_code
_entity_poly.pdbx_strand_id
1 'polypeptide(L)'
;LLRRLYTTPLPSKLLARTQYESRLIRNTRHHIKKSNIIIRPTDKSKVLHLGSVHDYHRKALQYMSATNAYNEITSGINPCQNHLQMVLTLIDPMLKNKDINLQLWK
;
A
#
# COMPACT_ATOMS: atom_id res chain seq x y z
N LEU A 1 23.74 -23.80 13.10
CA LEU A 1 22.47 -23.82 13.87
C LEU A 1 21.25 -23.27 13.10
N LEU A 2 21.41 -22.50 12.02
CA LEU A 2 20.30 -21.90 11.24
C LEU A 2 19.73 -22.77 10.08
N ARG A 3 19.95 -24.09 10.04
CA ARG A 3 19.46 -24.97 8.96
C ARG A 3 18.20 -25.78 9.30
N ARG A 4 17.62 -25.62 10.50
CA ARG A 4 16.54 -26.48 11.01
C ARG A 4 15.13 -25.87 11.07
N LEU A 5 14.93 -24.63 10.60
CA LEU A 5 13.68 -23.90 10.85
C LEU A 5 12.71 -23.77 9.65
N TYR A 6 12.95 -24.43 8.50
CA TYR A 6 12.09 -24.25 7.31
C TYR A 6 11.68 -25.53 6.56
N THR A 7 11.68 -26.71 7.20
CA THR A 7 11.41 -27.96 6.45
C THR A 7 10.43 -28.93 7.12
N THR A 8 9.56 -28.47 8.03
CA THR A 8 8.36 -29.27 8.32
C THR A 8 7.33 -28.97 7.22
N PRO A 9 6.97 -29.95 6.37
CA PRO A 9 5.91 -29.74 5.41
C PRO A 9 4.62 -29.41 6.17
N LEU A 10 3.92 -28.36 5.73
CA LEU A 10 2.64 -27.99 6.30
C LEU A 10 1.70 -29.21 6.26
N PRO A 11 0.99 -29.53 7.35
CA PRO A 11 -0.06 -30.53 7.35
C PRO A 11 -0.98 -30.35 6.13
N SER A 12 -1.30 -31.44 5.44
CA SER A 12 -2.09 -31.41 4.19
C SER A 12 -3.40 -30.63 4.33
N LYS A 13 -4.05 -30.72 5.48
CA LYS A 13 -5.26 -29.95 5.83
C LYS A 13 -5.02 -28.44 5.85
N LEU A 14 -3.89 -27.98 6.39
CA LEU A 14 -3.53 -26.57 6.39
C LEU A 14 -3.18 -26.09 4.99
N LEU A 15 -2.46 -26.89 4.21
CA LEU A 15 -2.15 -26.57 2.82
C LEU A 15 -3.42 -26.42 1.97
N ALA A 16 -4.35 -27.38 2.08
CA ALA A 16 -5.63 -27.33 1.37
C ALA A 16 -6.47 -26.11 1.77
N ARG A 17 -6.51 -25.78 3.08
CA ARG A 17 -7.19 -24.59 3.59
C ARG A 17 -6.58 -23.31 3.02
N THR A 18 -5.26 -23.17 3.05
CA THR A 18 -4.56 -21.99 2.49
C THR A 18 -4.82 -21.84 0.99
N GLN A 19 -4.82 -22.94 0.23
CA GLN A 19 -5.16 -22.91 -1.20
C GLN A 19 -6.62 -22.49 -1.44
N TYR A 20 -7.56 -22.96 -0.63
CA TYR A 20 -8.95 -22.53 -0.70
C TYR A 20 -9.11 -21.03 -0.38
N GLU A 21 -8.55 -20.57 0.74
CA GLU A 21 -8.62 -19.17 1.17
C GLU A 21 -7.95 -18.23 0.17
N SER A 22 -6.80 -18.61 -0.40
CA SER A 22 -6.14 -17.81 -1.44
C SER A 22 -6.98 -17.67 -2.71
N ARG A 23 -7.66 -18.75 -3.15
CA ARG A 23 -8.60 -18.70 -4.29
C ARG A 23 -9.78 -17.79 -3.96
N LEU A 24 -10.34 -17.89 -2.76
CA LEU A 24 -11.43 -17.04 -2.29
C LEU A 24 -11.03 -15.57 -2.32
N ILE A 25 -9.88 -15.21 -1.73
CA ILE A 25 -9.35 -13.84 -1.72
C ILE A 25 -9.16 -13.32 -3.15
N ARG A 26 -8.60 -14.14 -4.05
CA ARG A 26 -8.38 -13.76 -5.45
C ARG A 26 -9.70 -13.45 -6.15
N ASN A 27 -10.71 -14.32 -6.00
CA ASN A 27 -12.03 -14.12 -6.61
C ASN A 27 -12.71 -12.88 -6.05
N THR A 28 -12.68 -12.70 -4.73
CA THR A 28 -13.21 -11.50 -4.06
C THR A 28 -12.56 -10.23 -4.59
N ARG A 29 -11.22 -10.19 -4.70
CA ARG A 29 -10.50 -9.04 -5.29
C ARG A 29 -10.92 -8.75 -6.73
N HIS A 30 -11.13 -9.79 -7.54
CA HIS A 30 -11.60 -9.63 -8.91
C HIS A 30 -13.02 -9.03 -8.95
N HIS A 31 -13.94 -9.54 -8.14
CA HIS A 31 -15.30 -9.01 -8.05
C HIS A 31 -15.32 -7.55 -7.58
N ILE A 32 -14.59 -7.22 -6.51
CA ILE A 32 -14.47 -5.84 -5.99
C ILE A 32 -14.04 -4.86 -7.08
N LYS A 33 -13.02 -5.23 -7.87
CA LYS A 33 -12.53 -4.40 -8.98
C LYS A 33 -13.60 -4.21 -10.07
N LYS A 34 -14.34 -5.28 -10.40
CA LYS A 34 -15.38 -5.22 -11.44
C LYS A 34 -16.61 -4.42 -10.98
N SER A 35 -16.95 -4.48 -9.70
CA SER A 35 -18.17 -3.87 -9.15
C SER A 35 -17.97 -2.44 -8.65
N ASN A 36 -16.79 -1.84 -8.80
CA ASN A 36 -16.47 -0.51 -8.26
C ASN A 36 -16.83 -0.36 -6.77
N ILE A 37 -16.58 -1.40 -5.99
CA ILE A 37 -16.79 -1.41 -4.54
C ILE A 37 -15.45 -1.15 -3.84
N ILE A 38 -15.49 -0.41 -2.73
CA ILE A 38 -14.36 -0.22 -1.82
C ILE A 38 -14.68 -0.94 -0.52
N ILE A 39 -13.76 -1.79 -0.08
CA ILE A 39 -13.75 -2.40 1.25
C ILE A 39 -12.55 -1.84 2.00
N ARG A 40 -12.78 -1.13 3.11
CA ARG A 40 -11.70 -0.55 3.93
C ARG A 40 -11.94 -0.76 5.42
N PRO A 41 -10.89 -0.96 6.23
CA PRO A 41 -11.01 -0.85 7.68
C PRO A 41 -11.38 0.58 8.08
N THR A 42 -12.24 0.70 9.10
CA THR A 42 -12.54 2.00 9.71
C THR A 42 -11.51 2.32 10.79
N ASP A 43 -11.21 3.61 11.01
CA ASP A 43 -10.23 4.04 12.01
C ASP A 43 -10.67 3.74 13.45
N LYS A 44 -11.99 3.82 13.71
CA LYS A 44 -12.59 3.78 15.05
C LYS A 44 -13.27 2.46 15.41
N SER A 45 -13.29 1.46 14.53
CA SER A 45 -13.93 0.18 14.84
C SER A 45 -13.31 -1.00 14.09
N LYS A 46 -13.46 -2.21 14.64
CA LYS A 46 -13.12 -3.49 13.97
C LYS A 46 -14.05 -3.81 12.78
N VAL A 47 -14.87 -2.85 12.34
CA VAL A 47 -15.82 -2.99 11.24
C VAL A 47 -15.17 -2.55 9.94
N LEU A 48 -15.53 -3.25 8.86
CA LEU A 48 -15.15 -2.90 7.50
C LEU A 48 -16.24 -2.02 6.90
N HIS A 49 -15.85 -0.89 6.31
CA HIS A 49 -16.73 -0.08 5.49
C HIS A 49 -16.79 -0.68 4.08
N LEU A 50 -18.01 -0.93 3.60
CA LEU A 50 -18.31 -1.34 2.23
C LEU A 50 -19.14 -0.25 1.55
N GLY A 51 -18.68 0.24 0.42
CA GLY A 51 -19.40 1.28 -0.34
C GLY A 51 -18.89 1.40 -1.78
N SER A 52 -19.53 2.22 -2.60
CA SER A 52 -19.05 2.42 -3.98
C SER A 52 -17.85 3.36 -4.03
N VAL A 53 -17.05 3.24 -5.09
CA VAL A 53 -15.97 4.20 -5.41
C VAL A 53 -16.53 5.63 -5.53
N HIS A 54 -17.72 5.77 -6.13
CA HIS A 54 -18.36 7.07 -6.31
C HIS A 54 -18.72 7.73 -4.95
N ASP A 55 -19.29 6.97 -4.02
CA ASP A 55 -19.61 7.46 -2.68
C ASP A 55 -18.36 7.92 -1.93
N TYR A 56 -17.26 7.20 -2.14
CA TYR A 56 -15.98 7.55 -1.55
C TYR A 56 -15.47 8.89 -2.06
N HIS A 57 -15.41 9.08 -3.39
CA HIS A 57 -14.98 10.35 -3.98
C HIS A 57 -15.88 11.50 -3.54
N ARG A 58 -17.20 11.30 -3.55
CA ARG A 58 -18.16 12.30 -3.09
C ARG A 58 -17.93 12.71 -1.64
N LYS A 59 -17.77 11.75 -0.73
CA LYS A 59 -17.49 12.04 0.70
C LYS A 59 -16.13 12.72 0.88
N ALA A 60 -15.11 12.32 0.13
CA ALA A 60 -13.80 12.96 0.17
C ALA A 60 -13.91 14.43 -0.25
N LEU A 61 -14.56 14.72 -1.38
CA LEU A 61 -14.77 16.09 -1.86
C LEU A 61 -15.60 16.92 -0.88
N GLN A 62 -16.66 16.36 -0.29
CA GLN A 62 -17.46 17.03 0.74
C GLN A 62 -16.63 17.35 1.99
N TYR A 63 -15.78 16.44 2.44
CA TYR A 63 -14.91 16.70 3.58
C TYR A 63 -13.87 17.78 3.25
N MET A 64 -13.27 17.72 2.06
CA MET A 64 -12.33 18.73 1.57
C MET A 64 -12.98 20.12 1.56
N SER A 65 -14.19 20.25 0.99
CA SER A 65 -14.90 21.53 0.92
C SER A 65 -15.35 22.04 2.30
N ALA A 66 -15.76 21.14 3.20
CA ALA A 66 -16.22 21.54 4.53
C ALA A 66 -15.08 21.98 5.47
N THR A 67 -13.87 21.43 5.30
CA THR A 67 -12.77 21.62 6.26
C THR A 67 -11.66 22.53 5.77
N ASN A 68 -11.59 22.82 4.45
CA ASN A 68 -10.42 23.47 3.84
C ASN A 68 -9.09 22.81 4.25
N ALA A 69 -9.11 21.52 4.58
CA ALA A 69 -7.94 20.82 5.11
C ALA A 69 -6.84 20.59 4.07
N TYR A 70 -7.13 20.80 2.78
CA TYR A 70 -6.22 20.55 1.67
C TYR A 70 -6.13 21.79 0.78
N ASN A 71 -4.90 22.19 0.46
CA ASN A 71 -4.63 23.24 -0.52
C ASN A 71 -4.00 22.61 -1.75
N GLU A 72 -4.59 22.87 -2.92
CA GLU A 72 -4.01 22.48 -4.19
C GLU A 72 -2.77 23.34 -4.49
N ILE A 73 -1.67 22.69 -4.89
CA ILE A 73 -0.44 23.38 -5.30
C ILE A 73 -0.58 23.71 -6.78
N THR A 74 -1.00 24.94 -7.08
CA THR A 74 -1.29 25.41 -8.45
C THR A 74 -0.05 25.75 -9.27
N SER A 75 1.10 25.91 -8.62
CA SER A 75 2.36 26.28 -9.28
C SER A 75 2.96 25.17 -10.15
N GLY A 76 2.49 23.92 -10.00
CA GLY A 76 3.09 22.74 -10.62
C GLY A 76 4.48 22.39 -10.07
N ILE A 77 4.97 23.12 -9.06
CA ILE A 77 6.27 22.92 -8.44
C ILE A 77 6.08 21.99 -7.25
N ASN A 78 6.79 20.85 -7.24
CA ASN A 78 6.79 19.94 -6.11
C ASN A 78 7.33 20.68 -4.86
N PRO A 79 6.56 20.78 -3.76
CA PRO A 79 6.99 21.49 -2.55
C PRO A 79 8.22 20.85 -1.89
N CYS A 80 8.46 19.56 -2.18
CA CYS A 80 9.59 18.80 -1.67
C CYS A 80 10.77 18.77 -2.65
N GLN A 81 10.73 19.50 -3.78
CA GLN A 81 11.76 19.42 -4.81
C GLN A 81 13.16 19.73 -4.27
N ASN A 82 13.29 20.76 -3.43
CA ASN A 82 14.58 21.13 -2.85
C ASN A 82 15.12 20.05 -1.90
N HIS A 83 14.25 19.48 -1.06
CA HIS A 83 14.63 18.38 -0.17
C HIS A 83 15.03 17.13 -0.96
N LEU A 84 14.28 16.80 -2.02
CA LEU A 84 14.61 15.72 -2.92
C LEU A 84 15.98 15.95 -3.56
N GLN A 85 16.25 17.15 -4.05
CA GLN A 85 17.53 17.50 -4.65
C GLN A 85 18.67 17.36 -3.65
N MET A 86 18.50 17.81 -2.41
CA MET A 86 19.50 17.64 -1.34
C MET A 86 19.82 16.16 -1.08
N VAL A 87 18.79 15.33 -0.95
CA VAL A 87 18.95 13.88 -0.75
C VAL A 87 19.69 13.26 -1.93
N LEU A 88 19.32 13.60 -3.17
CA LEU A 88 19.97 13.08 -4.36
C LEU A 88 21.43 13.53 -4.45
N THR A 89 21.74 14.79 -4.14
CA THR A 89 23.13 15.29 -4.14
C THR A 89 24.01 14.57 -3.12
N LEU A 90 23.45 14.08 -2.02
CA LEU A 90 24.17 13.31 -1.02
C LEU A 90 24.34 11.84 -1.44
N ILE A 91 23.30 11.23 -1.99
CA ILE A 91 23.27 9.80 -2.32
C ILE A 91 24.02 9.49 -3.64
N ASP A 92 23.92 10.36 -4.66
CA ASP A 92 24.47 10.10 -5.99
C ASP A 92 25.98 9.80 -6.00
N PRO A 93 26.84 10.57 -5.29
CA PRO A 93 28.27 10.26 -5.21
C PRO A 93 28.53 8.91 -4.52
N MET A 94 27.77 8.60 -3.46
CA MET A 94 27.92 7.37 -2.70
C MET A 94 27.49 6.13 -3.51
N LEU A 95 26.46 6.27 -4.35
CA LEU A 95 26.06 5.22 -5.31
C LEU A 95 27.13 5.02 -6.41
N LYS A 96 27.69 6.11 -6.95
CA LYS A 96 28.74 6.06 -7.98
C LYS A 96 30.03 5.41 -7.46
N ASN A 97 30.38 5.70 -6.20
CA ASN A 97 31.54 5.14 -5.54
C ASN A 97 31.31 3.72 -4.98
N LYS A 98 30.08 3.19 -5.09
CA LYS A 98 29.64 1.90 -4.51
C LYS A 98 29.74 1.83 -2.98
N ASP A 99 29.73 2.99 -2.31
CA ASP A 99 29.73 3.10 -0.85
C ASP A 99 28.37 2.68 -0.24
N ILE A 100 27.31 2.66 -1.05
CA ILE A 100 25.98 2.17 -0.66
C ILE A 100 25.64 0.93 -1.51
N ASN A 101 25.40 -0.20 -0.83
CA ASN A 101 24.97 -1.44 -1.47
C ASN A 101 23.46 -1.64 -1.33
N LEU A 102 22.73 -1.35 -2.42
CA LEU A 102 21.27 -1.48 -2.49
C LEU A 102 20.76 -2.93 -2.43
N GLN A 103 21.64 -3.94 -2.53
CA GLN A 103 21.22 -5.35 -2.43
C GLN A 103 20.92 -5.81 -0.99
N LEU A 104 21.30 -5.04 0.03
CA LEU A 104 20.98 -5.33 1.43
C LEU A 104 19.51 -5.02 1.81
N TRP A 105 18.75 -4.37 0.93
CA TRP A 105 17.37 -3.92 1.18
C TRP A 105 16.30 -4.76 0.45
N LYS A 106 16.63 -6.00 0.06
CA LYS A 106 15.68 -6.95 -0.53
C LYS A 106 15.19 -7.98 0.47
#